data_AF-A0AAN7IMP7-F1
#
_entry.id   AF-A0AAN7IMP7-F1
#
_cell.length_a   1.000
_cell.length_b   1.000
_cell.length_c   1.000
_cell.angle_alpha   90.00
_cell.angle_beta   90.00
_cell.angle_gamma   90.00
#
_symmetry.space_group_name_H-M   'P 1'
#
loop_
_entity.id
_entity.type
_entity.pdbx_description
1 polymer ?
#
loop_
_entity_poly.entity_id
_entity_poly.type
_entity_poly.pdbx_seq_one_letter_code
_entity_poly.pdbx_strand_id
1 'polypeptide(L)'
;MAASSANLSLLSKPSTASSPPHLLFNLPKTLSANPPPGTSRFKCSAGQTGFFTRLGRLIKEKAKSDVEKVFSGFSKTRENLAVIDELLLYWNLADTDKVLDELEEALLVSDFGPRITIKIVENLREDILSGKLKSGSEIKDALKKCVLELITTRGSKTELQLGFRKPAVVIIVGVNGGGKTTSLGKLAYRLKNEGAKILMAAGDTFRAAASDQLEIWAERTGCEIVVAEKDKAKASSVLSQAVKRGKEQGFDVVLCDTSGRLHTNFSLMEELIACKKAVGKIVPGAPNEILLVLDGTTGLNMLPQAREFNEVIFPSVPSTLTYLGGWNYGIDFDKT
;
A
#
# COMPACT_ATOMS: atom_id res chain seq x y z
N MET A 1 44.66 26.22 23.23
CA MET A 1 46.13 26.07 23.18
C MET A 1 46.40 24.74 22.50
N ALA A 2 46.53 24.72 21.17
CA ALA A 2 47.77 24.78 20.37
C ALA A 2 48.30 23.35 20.08
N ALA A 3 48.73 22.93 18.89
CA ALA A 3 48.67 23.43 17.51
C ALA A 3 49.21 22.32 16.56
N SER A 4 48.88 22.41 15.26
CA SER A 4 49.68 21.98 14.07
C SER A 4 49.92 20.48 13.83
N SER A 5 49.95 19.88 12.63
CA SER A 5 50.04 20.28 11.19
C SER A 5 49.80 18.96 10.39
N ALA A 6 49.47 18.86 9.10
CA ALA A 6 49.92 19.56 7.90
C ALA A 6 48.97 19.35 6.71
N ASN A 7 48.95 20.34 5.82
CA ASN A 7 48.33 20.34 4.49
C ASN A 7 49.19 19.58 3.47
N LEU A 8 48.57 19.01 2.43
CA LEU A 8 49.24 18.72 1.15
C LEU A 8 48.37 19.16 -0.04
N SER A 9 49.05 19.58 -1.09
CA SER A 9 48.68 20.57 -2.10
C SER A 9 48.17 20.00 -3.44
N LEU A 10 47.54 20.92 -4.18
CA LEU A 10 47.16 20.96 -5.59
C LEU A 10 48.24 20.59 -6.64
N LEU A 11 47.75 20.43 -7.89
CA LEU A 11 48.38 20.38 -9.25
C LEU A 11 48.28 18.98 -9.89
N SER A 12 47.96 18.75 -11.17
CA SER A 12 47.76 19.58 -12.38
C SER A 12 47.30 18.67 -13.56
N LYS A 13 46.47 19.18 -14.48
CA LYS A 13 46.33 18.72 -15.90
C LYS A 13 47.49 19.30 -16.75
N PRO A 14 47.87 18.85 -17.99
CA PRO A 14 46.96 18.70 -19.17
C PRO A 14 47.35 17.76 -20.36
N SER A 15 46.38 17.64 -21.30
CA SER A 15 46.42 17.56 -22.80
C SER A 15 47.13 16.45 -23.61
N THR A 16 46.44 15.93 -24.66
CA THR A 16 46.72 15.93 -26.14
C THR A 16 45.90 14.80 -26.83
N ALA A 17 44.94 15.07 -27.73
CA ALA A 17 45.00 15.34 -29.19
C ALA A 17 45.39 14.13 -30.09
N SER A 18 44.47 13.69 -30.98
CA SER A 18 44.75 13.28 -32.38
C SER A 18 43.51 12.75 -33.14
N SER A 19 43.24 13.33 -34.31
CA SER A 19 42.51 12.72 -35.45
C SER A 19 43.55 12.15 -36.44
N PRO A 20 43.26 11.22 -37.38
CA PRO A 20 42.66 11.55 -38.72
C PRO A 20 42.00 10.30 -39.42
N PRO A 21 41.92 10.14 -40.77
CA PRO A 21 41.40 11.00 -41.85
C PRO A 21 40.29 10.32 -42.73
N HIS A 22 39.70 11.10 -43.65
CA HIS A 22 38.86 10.65 -44.76
C HIS A 22 39.66 10.05 -45.93
N LEU A 23 39.13 9.02 -46.60
CA LEU A 23 39.52 8.59 -47.95
C LEU A 23 38.27 8.31 -48.81
N LEU A 24 38.15 9.06 -49.90
CA LEU A 24 37.30 8.80 -51.06
C LEU A 24 38.04 7.82 -52.00
N PHE A 25 37.33 6.87 -52.64
CA PHE A 25 37.33 6.65 -54.10
C PHE A 25 36.61 5.36 -54.55
N ASN A 26 35.88 5.52 -55.67
CA ASN A 26 35.50 4.56 -56.73
C ASN A 26 34.41 3.48 -56.56
N LEU A 27 33.31 3.71 -57.30
CA LEU A 27 32.49 2.68 -57.95
C LEU A 27 33.21 2.05 -59.15
N PRO A 28 32.81 0.82 -59.53
CA PRO A 28 32.43 0.58 -60.92
C PRO A 28 31.04 -0.09 -61.07
N LYS A 29 30.64 -0.16 -62.34
CA LYS A 29 29.30 -0.21 -62.92
C LYS A 29 28.64 -1.61 -62.92
N THR A 30 27.30 -1.57 -62.83
CA THR A 30 26.26 -2.35 -63.53
C THR A 30 26.50 -3.84 -63.81
N LEU A 31 25.60 -4.69 -63.30
CA LEU A 31 24.97 -5.73 -64.11
C LEU A 31 23.53 -5.97 -63.61
N SER A 32 22.62 -5.86 -64.58
CA SER A 32 21.19 -6.09 -64.50
C SER A 32 20.88 -7.58 -64.34
N ALA A 33 19.97 -7.93 -63.43
CA ALA A 33 19.20 -9.18 -63.50
C ALA A 33 17.85 -9.00 -62.75
N ASN A 34 16.75 -9.16 -63.48
CA ASN A 34 15.36 -9.14 -63.00
C ASN A 34 15.06 -10.34 -62.06
N PRO A 35 14.00 -10.24 -61.21
CA PRO A 35 13.78 -11.14 -60.06
C PRO A 35 12.97 -12.41 -60.40
N PRO A 36 13.04 -13.48 -59.59
CA PRO A 36 12.14 -14.62 -59.65
C PRO A 36 10.84 -14.37 -58.82
N PRO A 37 9.77 -15.17 -59.02
CA PRO A 37 8.39 -14.76 -58.75
C PRO A 37 7.96 -14.86 -57.28
N GLY A 38 6.88 -14.13 -56.98
CA GLY A 38 6.42 -13.75 -55.65
C GLY A 38 6.15 -14.90 -54.67
N THR A 39 6.83 -14.83 -53.53
CA THR A 39 6.34 -15.37 -52.26
C THR A 39 5.70 -14.24 -51.46
N SER A 40 4.45 -14.48 -51.07
CA SER A 40 3.64 -13.68 -50.15
C SER A 40 4.45 -13.21 -48.94
N ARG A 41 4.78 -11.91 -48.91
CA ARG A 41 5.38 -11.25 -47.75
C ARG A 41 4.24 -10.62 -46.95
N PHE A 42 3.74 -11.34 -45.94
CA PHE A 42 2.94 -10.72 -44.88
C PHE A 42 3.79 -9.65 -44.20
N LYS A 43 3.66 -8.39 -44.63
CA LYS A 43 4.07 -7.23 -43.84
C LYS A 43 2.96 -6.96 -42.83
N CYS A 44 3.12 -7.46 -41.61
CA CYS A 44 2.36 -6.97 -40.47
C CYS A 44 2.88 -5.56 -40.14
N SER A 45 2.19 -4.55 -40.65
CA SER A 45 2.32 -3.15 -40.20
C SER A 45 1.09 -2.83 -39.37
N ALA A 46 1.05 -3.32 -38.12
CA ALA A 46 0.10 -2.84 -37.11
C ALA A 46 0.89 -2.05 -36.07
N GLY A 47 0.69 -0.73 -36.10
CA GLY A 47 1.53 0.26 -35.44
C GLY A 47 1.54 0.18 -33.92
N GLN A 48 2.71 0.46 -33.36
CA GLN A 48 2.92 0.71 -31.93
C GLN A 48 2.03 1.87 -31.40
N THR A 49 1.54 2.75 -32.27
CA THR A 49 0.68 3.89 -31.94
C THR A 49 -0.69 3.51 -31.33
N GLY A 50 -1.22 2.33 -31.67
CA GLY A 50 -2.52 1.85 -31.13
C GLY A 50 -2.42 1.24 -29.74
N PHE A 51 -1.31 0.55 -29.46
CA PHE A 51 -1.08 -0.14 -28.19
C PHE A 51 -0.91 0.84 -27.03
N PHE A 52 -0.04 1.85 -27.17
CA PHE A 52 0.18 2.85 -26.12
C PHE A 52 -1.06 3.71 -25.86
N THR A 53 -1.84 4.02 -26.89
CA THR A 53 -3.11 4.76 -26.74
C THR A 53 -4.16 3.93 -26.01
N ARG A 54 -4.26 2.62 -26.33
CA ARG A 54 -5.17 1.69 -25.64
C ARG A 54 -4.72 1.44 -24.20
N LEU A 55 -3.43 1.28 -23.97
CA LEU A 55 -2.85 1.12 -22.63
C LEU A 55 -3.07 2.37 -21.77
N GLY A 56 -2.85 3.57 -22.33
CA GLY A 56 -3.13 4.83 -21.65
C GLY A 56 -4.60 5.01 -21.30
N ARG A 57 -5.51 4.60 -22.20
CA ARG A 57 -6.96 4.58 -21.92
C ARG A 57 -7.29 3.61 -20.79
N LEU A 58 -6.76 2.39 -20.83
CA LEU A 58 -6.99 1.37 -19.78
C LEU A 58 -6.45 1.81 -18.42
N ILE A 59 -5.27 2.42 -18.36
CA ILE A 59 -4.71 2.97 -17.12
C ILE A 59 -5.59 4.09 -16.59
N LYS A 60 -6.06 5.00 -17.45
CA LYS A 60 -6.95 6.10 -17.08
C LYS A 60 -8.32 5.61 -16.60
N GLU A 61 -8.92 4.65 -17.30
CA GLU A 61 -10.20 4.02 -16.94
C GLU A 61 -10.08 3.26 -15.62
N LYS A 62 -9.00 2.51 -15.41
CA LYS A 62 -8.74 1.81 -14.15
C LYS A 62 -8.53 2.79 -13.00
N ALA A 63 -7.71 3.82 -13.19
CA ALA A 63 -7.52 4.87 -12.20
C ALA A 63 -8.84 5.59 -11.86
N LYS A 64 -9.68 5.87 -12.86
CA LYS A 64 -11.00 6.46 -12.66
C LYS A 64 -11.91 5.55 -11.85
N SER A 65 -11.96 4.27 -12.21
CA SER A 65 -12.75 3.26 -11.49
C SER A 65 -12.28 3.10 -10.03
N ASP A 66 -10.97 3.11 -9.79
CA ASP A 66 -10.42 2.98 -8.44
C ASP A 66 -10.74 4.23 -7.59
N VAL A 67 -10.70 5.43 -8.18
CA VAL A 67 -11.17 6.66 -7.51
C VAL A 67 -12.67 6.57 -7.23
N GLU A 68 -13.49 6.15 -8.20
CA GLU A 68 -14.94 6.01 -8.01
C GLU A 68 -15.28 5.06 -6.85
N LYS A 69 -14.53 3.95 -6.68
CA LYS A 69 -14.69 3.03 -5.54
C LYS A 69 -14.42 3.70 -4.20
N VAL A 70 -13.40 4.57 -4.12
CA VAL A 70 -13.14 5.36 -2.90
C VAL A 70 -14.31 6.30 -2.62
N PHE A 71 -14.79 7.01 -3.65
CA PHE A 71 -15.93 7.93 -3.51
C PHE A 71 -17.23 7.21 -3.11
N SER A 72 -17.47 5.99 -3.60
CA SER A 72 -18.63 5.21 -3.19
C SER A 72 -18.49 4.66 -1.78
N GLY A 73 -17.29 4.23 -1.36
CA GLY A 73 -17.04 3.69 -0.02
C GLY A 73 -17.21 4.71 1.10
N PHE A 74 -16.94 6.00 0.81
CA PHE A 74 -17.09 7.11 1.77
C PHE A 74 -18.30 8.02 1.45
N SER A 75 -19.30 7.52 0.71
CA SER A 75 -20.48 8.31 0.33
C SER A 75 -21.19 8.91 1.55
N LYS A 76 -21.42 8.09 2.58
CA LYS A 76 -22.12 8.53 3.78
C LYS A 76 -21.34 9.57 4.58
N THR A 77 -20.04 9.40 4.71
CA THR A 77 -19.15 10.40 5.33
C THR A 77 -19.18 11.72 4.54
N ARG A 78 -19.15 11.65 3.20
CA ARG A 78 -19.24 12.84 2.35
C ARG A 78 -20.57 13.57 2.48
N GLU A 79 -21.68 12.84 2.59
CA GLU A 79 -23.01 13.42 2.85
C GLU A 79 -23.04 14.17 4.19
N ASN A 80 -22.53 13.54 5.26
CA ASN A 80 -22.51 14.15 6.59
C ASN A 80 -21.62 15.42 6.61
N LEU A 81 -20.48 15.39 5.92
CA LEU A 81 -19.57 16.54 5.83
C LEU A 81 -20.07 17.64 4.88
N ALA A 82 -21.11 17.42 4.08
CA ALA A 82 -21.65 18.43 3.18
C ALA A 82 -22.23 19.63 3.92
N VAL A 83 -22.64 19.47 5.19
CA VAL A 83 -23.10 20.57 6.05
C VAL A 83 -22.06 21.69 6.16
N ILE A 84 -20.77 21.34 6.09
CA ILE A 84 -19.65 22.30 6.15
C ILE A 84 -19.74 23.34 5.02
N ASP A 85 -20.24 22.94 3.84
CA ASP A 85 -20.38 23.87 2.72
C ASP A 85 -21.44 24.92 3.00
N GLU A 86 -22.54 24.53 3.63
CA GLU A 86 -23.61 25.44 4.03
C GLU A 86 -23.16 26.39 5.14
N LEU A 87 -22.44 25.88 6.14
CA LEU A 87 -21.87 26.67 7.23
C LEU A 87 -20.93 27.78 6.72
N LEU A 88 -20.08 27.44 5.75
CA LEU A 88 -19.07 28.36 5.21
C LEU A 88 -19.64 29.39 4.23
N LEU A 89 -20.86 29.22 3.71
CA LEU A 89 -21.50 30.22 2.84
C LEU A 89 -21.82 31.52 3.59
N TYR A 90 -22.18 31.41 4.87
CA TYR A 90 -22.57 32.56 5.70
C TYR A 90 -21.45 33.07 6.59
N TRP A 91 -20.26 32.47 6.48
CA TRP A 91 -19.12 32.86 7.30
C TRP A 91 -18.68 34.30 7.03
N ASN A 92 -18.45 35.03 8.11
CA ASN A 92 -17.71 36.28 8.13
C ASN A 92 -16.83 36.32 9.40
N LEU A 93 -15.95 37.32 9.50
CA LEU A 93 -14.98 37.38 10.60
C LEU A 93 -15.63 37.41 11.99
N ALA A 94 -16.78 38.09 12.14
CA ALA A 94 -17.48 38.20 13.42
C ALA A 94 -18.13 36.87 13.86
N ASP A 95 -18.52 36.02 12.89
CA ASP A 95 -19.14 34.72 13.14
C ASP A 95 -18.14 33.56 13.22
N THR A 96 -16.83 33.85 13.22
CA THR A 96 -15.77 32.83 13.18
C THR A 96 -15.93 31.78 14.27
N ASP A 97 -16.11 32.20 15.52
CA ASP A 97 -16.20 31.26 16.64
C ASP A 97 -17.38 30.30 16.48
N LYS A 98 -18.56 30.84 16.16
CA LYS A 98 -19.77 30.06 15.94
C LYS A 98 -19.62 29.05 14.80
N VAL A 99 -19.08 29.49 13.65
CA VAL A 99 -18.89 28.60 12.49
C VAL A 99 -17.87 27.51 12.79
N LEU A 100 -16.81 27.82 13.54
CA LEU A 100 -15.81 26.84 13.93
C LEU A 100 -16.34 25.83 14.95
N ASP A 101 -17.23 26.24 15.86
CA ASP A 101 -17.91 25.31 16.78
C ASP A 101 -18.83 24.34 16.02
N GLU A 102 -19.60 24.83 15.04
CA GLU A 102 -20.45 23.97 14.18
C GLU A 102 -19.60 23.05 13.27
N LEU A 103 -18.45 23.52 12.81
CA LEU A 103 -17.47 22.70 12.09
C LEU A 103 -16.88 21.60 12.99
N GLU A 104 -16.55 21.91 14.24
CA GLU A 104 -16.08 20.94 15.23
C GLU A 104 -17.10 19.81 15.41
N GLU A 105 -18.37 20.15 15.60
CA GLU A 105 -19.45 19.17 15.74
C GLU A 105 -19.57 18.28 14.49
N ALA A 106 -19.57 18.87 13.30
CA ALA A 106 -19.65 18.12 12.03
C ALA A 106 -18.49 17.12 11.85
N LEU A 107 -17.28 17.49 12.29
CA LEU A 107 -16.12 16.61 12.28
C LEU A 107 -16.28 15.45 13.29
N LEU A 108 -16.73 15.73 14.51
CA LEU A 108 -16.97 14.71 15.54
C LEU A 108 -18.04 13.70 15.10
N VAL A 109 -19.15 14.17 14.53
CA VAL A 109 -20.22 13.31 13.95
C VAL A 109 -19.69 12.41 12.83
N SER A 110 -18.63 12.84 12.16
CA SER A 110 -17.96 12.09 11.09
C SER A 110 -16.79 11.22 11.57
N ASP A 111 -16.77 10.86 12.87
CA ASP A 111 -15.73 10.03 13.51
C ASP A 111 -14.32 10.64 13.51
N PHE A 112 -14.18 11.96 13.36
CA PHE A 112 -12.89 12.60 13.64
C PHE A 112 -12.65 12.61 15.15
N GLY A 113 -11.53 12.02 15.59
CA GLY A 113 -11.21 11.95 17.01
C GLY A 113 -11.02 13.34 17.64
N PRO A 114 -11.41 13.55 18.92
CA PRO A 114 -11.38 14.88 19.55
C PRO A 114 -10.05 15.63 19.40
N ARG A 115 -8.93 14.90 19.55
CA ARG A 115 -7.58 15.47 19.42
C ARG A 115 -7.29 16.03 18.02
N ILE A 116 -7.72 15.33 16.96
CA ILE A 116 -7.48 15.81 15.60
C ILE A 116 -8.45 16.92 15.22
N THR A 117 -9.69 16.86 15.71
CA THR A 117 -10.69 17.90 15.51
C THR A 117 -10.24 19.23 16.11
N ILE A 118 -9.87 19.25 17.39
CA ILE A 118 -9.35 20.46 18.06
C ILE A 118 -8.16 21.03 17.29
N LYS A 119 -7.23 20.17 16.86
CA LYS A 119 -6.05 20.61 16.10
C LYS A 119 -6.45 21.25 14.76
N ILE A 120 -7.41 20.69 14.04
CA ILE A 120 -7.89 21.23 12.76
C ILE A 120 -8.55 22.60 12.99
N VAL A 121 -9.45 22.67 13.97
CA VAL A 121 -10.25 23.86 14.27
C VAL A 121 -9.36 25.02 14.73
N GLU A 122 -8.42 24.77 15.64
CA GLU A 122 -7.50 25.81 16.12
C GLU A 122 -6.54 26.29 15.02
N ASN A 123 -6.05 25.41 14.16
CA ASN A 123 -5.25 25.82 13.01
C ASN A 123 -6.05 26.76 12.06
N LEU A 124 -7.32 26.44 11.80
CA LEU A 124 -8.19 27.31 10.99
C LEU A 124 -8.45 28.64 11.67
N ARG A 125 -8.71 28.62 12.99
CA ARG A 125 -8.90 29.81 13.83
C ARG A 125 -7.71 30.76 13.72
N GLU A 126 -6.50 30.25 13.92
CA GLU A 126 -5.26 31.02 13.82
C GLU A 126 -5.06 31.63 12.42
N ASP A 127 -5.31 30.85 11.37
CA ASP A 127 -5.14 31.30 9.98
C ASP A 127 -6.20 32.33 9.55
N ILE A 128 -7.42 32.24 10.09
CA ILE A 128 -8.46 33.27 9.93
C ILE A 128 -8.06 34.56 10.65
N LEU A 129 -7.71 34.48 11.94
CA LEU A 129 -7.41 35.66 12.77
C LEU A 129 -6.13 36.38 12.34
N SER A 130 -5.17 35.66 11.76
CA SER A 130 -3.96 36.24 11.15
C SER A 130 -4.20 36.84 9.75
N GLY A 131 -5.42 36.71 9.21
CA GLY A 131 -5.81 37.25 7.91
C GLY A 131 -5.28 36.47 6.70
N LYS A 132 -4.82 35.23 6.89
CA LYS A 132 -4.40 34.35 5.79
C LYS A 132 -5.59 33.77 5.04
N LEU A 133 -6.69 33.51 5.74
CA LEU A 133 -7.95 33.01 5.18
C LEU A 133 -9.00 34.12 5.23
N LYS A 134 -9.58 34.45 4.09
CA LYS A 134 -10.47 35.62 3.90
C LYS A 134 -11.82 35.26 3.31
N SER A 135 -12.06 33.99 2.98
CA SER A 135 -13.33 33.52 2.42
C SER A 135 -13.64 32.09 2.85
N GLY A 136 -14.94 31.72 2.84
CA GLY A 136 -15.38 30.36 3.14
C GLY A 136 -14.74 29.29 2.23
N SER A 137 -14.52 29.60 0.95
CA SER A 137 -13.81 28.70 0.03
C SER A 137 -12.36 28.46 0.44
N GLU A 138 -11.64 29.50 0.88
CA GLU A 138 -10.26 29.37 1.36
C GLU A 138 -10.21 28.54 2.66
N ILE A 139 -11.17 28.73 3.55
CA ILE A 139 -11.30 27.93 4.80
C ILE A 139 -11.53 26.45 4.46
N LYS A 140 -12.42 26.14 3.50
CA LYS A 140 -12.68 24.77 3.05
C LYS A 140 -11.43 24.11 2.46
N ASP A 141 -10.68 24.82 1.63
CA ASP A 141 -9.44 24.28 1.06
C ASP A 141 -8.33 24.13 2.12
N ALA A 142 -8.26 25.04 3.10
CA ALA A 142 -7.37 24.92 4.24
C ALA A 142 -7.72 23.71 5.13
N LEU A 143 -9.01 23.44 5.36
CA LEU A 143 -9.49 22.24 6.05
C LEU A 143 -9.01 20.97 5.33
N LYS A 144 -9.24 20.88 4.01
CA LYS A 144 -8.79 19.75 3.19
C LYS A 144 -7.28 19.56 3.26
N LYS A 145 -6.52 20.66 3.23
CA LYS A 145 -5.06 20.65 3.35
C LYS A 145 -4.61 20.16 4.72
N CYS A 146 -5.21 20.63 5.82
CA CYS A 146 -4.92 20.16 7.17
C CYS A 146 -5.15 18.65 7.31
N VAL A 147 -6.28 18.14 6.81
CA VAL A 147 -6.59 16.70 6.84
C VAL A 147 -5.57 15.91 6.02
N LEU A 148 -5.24 16.38 4.81
CA LEU A 148 -4.23 15.73 3.97
C LEU A 148 -2.87 15.66 4.68
N GLU A 149 -2.43 16.76 5.28
CA GLU A 149 -1.17 16.81 6.03
C GLU A 149 -1.17 15.86 7.22
N LEU A 150 -2.28 15.74 7.97
CA LEU A 150 -2.39 14.78 9.07
C LEU A 150 -2.20 13.33 8.60
N ILE A 151 -2.70 13.00 7.40
CA ILE A 151 -2.56 11.68 6.79
C ILE A 151 -1.12 11.45 6.30
N THR A 152 -0.50 12.43 5.64
CA THR A 152 0.80 12.24 4.99
C THR A 152 2.01 12.42 5.91
N THR A 153 1.88 13.20 7.00
CA THR A 153 3.02 13.55 7.87
C THR A 153 3.59 12.35 8.64
N ARG A 154 2.78 11.32 8.91
CA ARG A 154 3.16 10.20 9.79
C ARG A 154 3.44 8.87 9.08
N GLY A 155 3.30 8.80 7.76
CA GLY A 155 3.56 7.57 7.00
C GLY A 155 3.75 7.87 5.52
N SER A 156 5.00 8.10 5.10
CA SER A 156 5.31 8.44 3.70
C SER A 156 5.31 7.26 2.74
N LYS A 157 5.19 6.03 3.25
CA LYS A 157 5.27 4.81 2.45
C LYS A 157 3.98 4.01 2.59
N THR A 158 3.04 4.23 1.70
CA THR A 158 1.80 3.45 1.60
C THR A 158 1.96 2.16 0.79
N GLU A 159 3.07 2.04 0.06
CA GLU A 159 3.43 0.86 -0.73
C GLU A 159 4.08 -0.22 0.16
N LEU A 160 3.83 -1.49 -0.18
CA LEU A 160 4.46 -2.63 0.48
C LEU A 160 5.98 -2.59 0.28
N GLN A 161 6.74 -2.62 1.38
CA GLN A 161 8.19 -2.61 1.40
C GLN A 161 8.74 -4.04 1.33
N LEU A 162 8.47 -4.73 0.21
CA LEU A 162 8.89 -6.12 0.02
C LEU A 162 10.40 -6.28 -0.18
N GLY A 163 11.09 -5.22 -0.62
CA GLY A 163 12.53 -5.26 -0.93
C GLY A 163 12.86 -6.17 -2.11
N PHE A 164 14.15 -6.49 -2.29
CA PHE A 164 14.64 -7.31 -3.41
C PHE A 164 14.95 -8.76 -3.01
N ARG A 165 15.08 -9.05 -1.71
CA ARG A 165 15.40 -10.39 -1.21
C ARG A 165 14.13 -11.25 -1.22
N LYS A 166 14.23 -12.44 -1.82
CA LYS A 166 13.12 -13.39 -1.94
C LYS A 166 13.30 -14.60 -1.00
N PRO A 167 12.20 -15.16 -0.46
CA PRO A 167 10.85 -14.62 -0.53
C PRO A 167 10.70 -13.40 0.40
N ALA A 168 9.91 -12.40 -0.02
CA ALA A 168 9.38 -11.42 0.92
C ALA A 168 8.30 -12.11 1.77
N VAL A 169 8.30 -11.85 3.08
CA VAL A 169 7.35 -12.46 4.02
C VAL A 169 6.42 -11.40 4.56
N VAL A 170 5.11 -11.57 4.35
CA VAL A 170 4.06 -10.67 4.84
C VAL A 170 3.18 -11.43 5.81
N ILE A 171 3.05 -10.93 7.04
CA ILE A 171 2.15 -11.51 8.05
C ILE A 171 0.91 -10.64 8.19
N ILE A 172 -0.27 -11.23 8.07
CA ILE A 172 -1.54 -10.53 8.26
C ILE A 172 -2.08 -10.84 9.65
N VAL A 173 -2.39 -9.80 10.42
CA VAL A 173 -2.83 -9.88 11.82
C VAL A 173 -4.09 -9.06 12.06
N GLY A 174 -4.75 -9.28 13.20
CA GLY A 174 -5.99 -8.60 13.58
C GLY A 174 -6.98 -9.53 14.29
N VAL A 175 -8.07 -8.96 14.79
CA VAL A 175 -9.12 -9.72 15.50
C VAL A 175 -10.08 -10.43 14.53
N ASN A 176 -10.95 -11.26 15.07
CA ASN A 176 -12.05 -11.88 14.33
C ASN A 176 -13.01 -10.83 13.78
N GLY A 177 -13.64 -11.12 12.63
CA GLY A 177 -14.57 -10.20 11.98
C GLY A 177 -13.90 -9.10 11.14
N GLY A 178 -12.64 -8.74 11.40
CA GLY A 178 -11.93 -7.69 10.65
C GLY A 178 -11.63 -7.99 9.18
N GLY A 179 -11.82 -9.22 8.72
CA GLY A 179 -11.62 -9.60 7.31
C GLY A 179 -10.17 -9.94 6.94
N LYS A 180 -9.37 -10.50 7.87
CA LYS A 180 -7.97 -10.92 7.64
C LYS A 180 -7.79 -11.85 6.44
N THR A 181 -8.40 -13.03 6.47
CA THR A 181 -8.28 -14.07 5.44
C THR A 181 -8.77 -13.56 4.09
N THR A 182 -9.88 -12.82 4.07
CA THR A 182 -10.40 -12.14 2.86
C THR A 182 -9.40 -11.11 2.30
N SER A 183 -8.80 -10.31 3.17
CA SER A 183 -7.80 -9.30 2.76
C SER A 183 -6.51 -9.96 2.25
N LEU A 184 -6.11 -11.09 2.83
CA LEU A 184 -5.01 -11.91 2.34
C LEU A 184 -5.27 -12.40 0.92
N GLY A 185 -6.44 -13.00 0.68
CA GLY A 185 -6.83 -13.47 -0.65
C GLY A 185 -6.88 -12.36 -1.69
N LYS A 186 -7.45 -11.19 -1.33
CA LYS A 186 -7.45 -10.00 -2.20
C LYS A 186 -6.02 -9.50 -2.51
N LEU A 187 -5.13 -9.51 -1.51
CA LEU A 187 -3.72 -9.14 -1.71
C LEU A 187 -3.01 -10.14 -2.63
N ALA A 188 -3.23 -11.44 -2.44
CA ALA A 188 -2.69 -12.48 -3.30
C ALA A 188 -3.16 -12.31 -4.75
N TYR A 189 -4.46 -12.09 -4.95
CA TYR A 189 -5.02 -11.81 -6.28
C TYR A 189 -4.35 -10.60 -6.94
N ARG A 190 -4.17 -9.50 -6.20
CA ARG A 190 -3.48 -8.31 -6.70
C ARG A 190 -2.04 -8.63 -7.12
N LEU A 191 -1.25 -9.23 -6.23
CA LEU A 191 0.17 -9.52 -6.51
C LEU A 191 0.36 -10.56 -7.63
N LYS A 192 -0.54 -11.55 -7.73
CA LYS A 192 -0.58 -12.50 -8.84
C LYS A 192 -0.82 -11.81 -10.18
N ASN A 193 -1.75 -10.84 -10.23
CA ASN A 193 -2.00 -10.04 -11.43
C ASN A 193 -0.81 -9.13 -11.81
N GLU A 194 0.06 -8.82 -10.85
CA GLU A 194 1.34 -8.13 -11.07
C GLU A 194 2.46 -9.11 -11.47
N GLY A 195 2.18 -10.42 -11.58
CA GLY A 195 3.09 -11.45 -12.05
C GLY A 195 3.92 -12.14 -10.95
N ALA A 196 3.68 -11.84 -9.68
CA ALA A 196 4.44 -12.42 -8.57
C ALA A 196 4.04 -13.88 -8.30
N LYS A 197 5.02 -14.73 -8.00
CA LYS A 197 4.84 -16.10 -7.53
C LYS A 197 4.56 -16.09 -6.02
N ILE A 198 3.32 -16.42 -5.65
CA ILE A 198 2.81 -16.32 -4.27
C ILE A 198 2.62 -17.70 -3.64
N LEU A 199 3.09 -17.85 -2.40
CA LEU A 199 2.77 -18.98 -1.52
C LEU A 199 1.93 -18.47 -0.33
N MET A 200 0.78 -19.09 -0.10
CA MET A 200 -0.06 -18.80 1.07
C MET A 200 0.29 -19.74 2.23
N ALA A 201 0.19 -19.25 3.47
CA ALA A 201 0.34 -20.06 4.68
C ALA A 201 -0.92 -19.93 5.56
N ALA A 202 -1.60 -21.04 5.80
CA ALA A 202 -2.80 -21.12 6.63
C ALA A 202 -2.45 -21.13 8.13
N GLY A 203 -2.00 -19.99 8.64
CA GLY A 203 -1.61 -19.83 10.03
C GLY A 203 -2.75 -19.52 10.99
N ASP A 204 -4.00 -19.34 10.54
CA ASP A 204 -5.18 -19.32 11.42
C ASP A 204 -5.53 -20.75 11.84
N THR A 205 -4.76 -21.25 12.80
CA THR A 205 -4.88 -22.62 13.33
C THR A 205 -5.97 -22.76 14.40
N PHE A 206 -6.57 -21.64 14.82
CA PHE A 206 -7.64 -21.62 15.81
C PHE A 206 -9.02 -21.83 15.18
N ARG A 207 -9.22 -21.32 13.95
CA ARG A 207 -10.51 -21.40 13.24
C ARG A 207 -10.40 -22.33 12.04
N ALA A 208 -10.96 -23.54 12.14
CA ALA A 208 -10.97 -24.51 11.03
C ALA A 208 -11.49 -23.91 9.71
N ALA A 209 -12.63 -23.21 9.76
CA ALA A 209 -13.22 -22.56 8.59
C ALA A 209 -12.35 -21.46 7.96
N ALA A 210 -11.36 -20.91 8.67
CA ALA A 210 -10.43 -19.94 8.10
C ALA A 210 -9.40 -20.62 7.17
N SER A 211 -8.95 -21.84 7.50
CA SER A 211 -8.12 -22.64 6.60
C SER A 211 -8.88 -22.96 5.32
N ASP A 212 -10.11 -23.49 5.44
CA ASP A 212 -10.96 -23.82 4.29
C ASP A 212 -11.21 -22.59 3.41
N GLN A 213 -11.48 -21.43 4.03
CA GLN A 213 -11.64 -20.17 3.31
C GLN A 213 -10.37 -19.76 2.56
N LEU A 214 -9.18 -19.94 3.17
CA LEU A 214 -7.92 -19.61 2.53
C LEU A 214 -7.58 -20.58 1.39
N GLU A 215 -7.95 -21.85 1.49
CA GLU A 215 -7.84 -22.83 0.41
C GLU A 215 -8.70 -22.43 -0.81
N ILE A 216 -9.93 -21.98 -0.59
CA ILE A 216 -10.79 -21.43 -1.65
C ILE A 216 -10.11 -20.22 -2.31
N TRP A 217 -9.49 -19.33 -1.53
CA TRP A 217 -8.73 -18.21 -2.09
C TRP A 217 -7.49 -18.66 -2.87
N ALA A 218 -6.79 -19.69 -2.41
CA ALA A 218 -5.64 -20.26 -3.09
C ALA A 218 -6.05 -20.84 -4.45
N GLU A 219 -7.13 -21.61 -4.49
CA GLU A 219 -7.72 -22.13 -5.73
C GLU A 219 -8.14 -20.99 -6.67
N ARG A 220 -8.92 -20.03 -6.17
CA ARG A 220 -9.41 -18.88 -6.95
C ARG A 220 -8.29 -18.04 -7.58
N THR A 221 -7.15 -17.94 -6.90
CA THR A 221 -6.01 -17.12 -7.35
C THR A 221 -4.92 -17.93 -8.04
N GLY A 222 -5.04 -19.26 -8.09
CA GLY A 222 -3.98 -20.16 -8.56
C GLY A 222 -2.68 -20.00 -7.76
N CYS A 223 -2.80 -19.81 -6.44
CA CYS A 223 -1.67 -19.80 -5.52
C CYS A 223 -1.47 -21.18 -4.89
N GLU A 224 -0.23 -21.51 -4.58
CA GLU A 224 0.05 -22.67 -3.73
C GLU A 224 -0.21 -22.31 -2.27
N ILE A 225 -0.60 -23.28 -1.45
CA ILE A 225 -0.88 -23.10 -0.02
C ILE A 225 -0.17 -24.15 0.83
N VAL A 226 0.27 -23.75 2.02
CA VAL A 226 0.70 -24.63 3.10
C VAL A 226 -0.36 -24.62 4.20
N VAL A 227 -0.93 -25.79 4.46
CA VAL A 227 -1.93 -26.02 5.51
C VAL A 227 -1.32 -26.78 6.68
N ALA A 228 -1.97 -26.73 7.84
CA ALA A 228 -1.55 -27.50 8.99
C ALA A 228 -1.73 -29.00 8.75
N GLU A 229 -0.69 -29.81 8.97
CA GLU A 229 -0.76 -31.28 8.83
C GLU A 229 -1.56 -31.98 9.94
N LYS A 230 -1.81 -31.29 11.05
CA LYS A 230 -2.47 -31.84 12.25
C LYS A 230 -3.45 -30.83 12.83
N ASP A 231 -4.55 -31.34 13.39
CA ASP A 231 -5.44 -30.55 14.22
C ASP A 231 -4.67 -29.85 15.35
N LYS A 232 -4.95 -28.56 15.56
CA LYS A 232 -4.30 -27.71 16.57
C LYS A 232 -2.77 -27.57 16.40
N ALA A 233 -2.27 -27.59 15.16
CA ALA A 233 -0.89 -27.21 14.88
C ALA A 233 -0.60 -25.80 15.41
N LYS A 234 0.66 -25.54 15.80
CA LYS A 234 1.09 -24.18 16.16
C LYS A 234 1.20 -23.34 14.89
N ALA A 235 0.57 -22.16 14.85
CA ALA A 235 0.68 -21.21 13.74
C ALA A 235 2.13 -20.94 13.33
N SER A 236 3.04 -20.78 14.30
CA SER A 236 4.47 -20.57 14.05
C SER A 236 5.14 -21.72 13.30
N SER A 237 4.66 -22.96 13.46
CA SER A 237 5.15 -24.12 12.71
C SER A 237 4.71 -24.07 11.25
N VAL A 238 3.44 -23.75 10.99
CA VAL A 238 2.89 -23.64 9.62
C VAL A 238 3.60 -22.52 8.86
N LEU A 239 3.77 -21.35 9.48
CA LEU A 239 4.50 -20.23 8.90
C LEU A 239 5.97 -20.57 8.65
N SER A 240 6.62 -21.26 9.59
CA SER A 240 7.99 -21.75 9.43
C SER A 240 8.12 -22.69 8.22
N GLN A 241 7.20 -23.64 8.06
CA GLN A 241 7.20 -24.56 6.92
C GLN A 241 6.96 -23.81 5.60
N ALA A 242 6.01 -22.88 5.57
CA ALA A 242 5.70 -22.08 4.39
C ALA A 242 6.88 -21.21 3.96
N VAL A 243 7.54 -20.51 4.89
CA VAL A 243 8.70 -19.67 4.55
C VAL A 243 9.90 -20.52 4.09
N LYS A 244 10.10 -21.70 4.68
CA LYS A 244 11.12 -22.65 4.23
C LYS A 244 10.84 -23.11 2.79
N ARG A 245 9.62 -23.57 2.50
CA ARG A 245 9.19 -23.95 1.15
C ARG A 245 9.31 -22.80 0.16
N GLY A 246 8.87 -21.60 0.56
CA GLY A 246 8.96 -20.38 -0.24
C GLY A 246 10.38 -20.07 -0.69
N LYS A 247 11.34 -20.24 0.23
CA LYS A 247 12.78 -20.10 -0.04
C LYS A 247 13.33 -21.18 -0.96
N GLU A 248 13.00 -22.43 -0.71
CA GLU A 248 13.51 -23.59 -1.48
C GLU A 248 12.96 -23.63 -2.91
N GLN A 249 11.70 -23.22 -3.10
CA GLN A 249 11.00 -23.28 -4.40
C GLN A 249 10.99 -21.93 -5.14
N GLY A 250 11.75 -20.95 -4.67
CA GLY A 250 11.95 -19.66 -5.33
C GLY A 250 10.67 -18.83 -5.49
N PHE A 251 9.83 -18.77 -4.45
CA PHE A 251 8.67 -17.88 -4.43
C PHE A 251 9.09 -16.42 -4.24
N ASP A 252 8.30 -15.51 -4.79
CA ASP A 252 8.52 -14.07 -4.63
C ASP A 252 8.02 -13.58 -3.29
N VAL A 253 6.82 -14.03 -2.88
CA VAL A 253 6.16 -13.61 -1.64
C VAL A 253 5.53 -14.80 -0.93
N VAL A 254 5.68 -14.86 0.39
CA VAL A 254 4.93 -15.74 1.28
C VAL A 254 3.95 -14.88 2.07
N LEU A 255 2.64 -15.13 1.87
CA LEU A 255 1.55 -14.46 2.58
C LEU A 255 1.06 -15.35 3.71
N CYS A 256 1.20 -14.87 4.94
CA CYS A 256 0.88 -15.64 6.13
C CYS A 256 -0.41 -15.14 6.77
N ASP A 257 -1.44 -15.99 6.82
CA ASP A 257 -2.59 -15.75 7.71
C ASP A 257 -2.20 -16.05 9.15
N THR A 258 -2.93 -15.49 10.11
CA THR A 258 -2.69 -15.76 11.54
C THR A 258 -3.99 -15.92 12.30
N SER A 259 -3.90 -16.64 13.42
CA SER A 259 -5.02 -16.86 14.32
C SER A 259 -5.73 -15.56 14.68
N GLY A 260 -7.04 -15.52 14.49
CA GLY A 260 -7.90 -14.45 14.96
C GLY A 260 -8.59 -14.79 16.28
N ARG A 261 -8.67 -13.82 17.20
CA ARG A 261 -9.49 -13.92 18.42
C ARG A 261 -10.49 -12.77 18.50
N LEU A 262 -11.53 -12.93 19.32
CA LEU A 262 -12.59 -11.92 19.47
C LEU A 262 -12.05 -10.59 20.01
N HIS A 263 -11.12 -10.67 20.96
CA HIS A 263 -10.40 -9.54 21.52
C HIS A 263 -8.91 -9.90 21.54
N THR A 264 -8.08 -8.86 21.58
CA THR A 264 -6.67 -8.96 21.89
C THR A 264 -6.49 -9.56 23.28
N ASN A 265 -5.60 -10.54 23.40
CA ASN A 265 -5.23 -11.13 24.69
C ASN A 265 -3.78 -11.58 24.66
N PHE A 266 -3.24 -11.85 25.85
CA PHE A 266 -1.85 -12.24 26.03
C PHE A 266 -1.46 -13.45 25.18
N SER A 267 -2.32 -14.47 25.12
CA SER A 267 -2.07 -15.69 24.33
C SER A 267 -1.94 -15.42 22.82
N LEU A 268 -2.81 -14.56 22.26
CA LEU A 268 -2.71 -14.14 20.85
C LEU A 268 -1.39 -13.40 20.59
N MET A 269 -1.03 -12.49 21.48
CA MET A 269 0.18 -11.70 21.32
C MET A 269 1.45 -12.56 21.38
N GLU A 270 1.54 -13.50 22.32
CA GLU A 270 2.65 -14.46 22.39
C GLU A 270 2.73 -15.34 21.12
N GLU A 271 1.59 -15.77 20.59
CA GLU A 271 1.51 -16.57 19.37
C GLU A 271 2.07 -15.79 18.16
N LEU A 272 1.71 -14.51 18.03
CA LEU A 272 2.20 -13.64 16.96
C LEU A 272 3.72 -13.35 17.09
N ILE A 273 4.22 -13.14 18.32
CA ILE A 273 5.67 -13.00 18.58
C ILE A 273 6.40 -14.29 18.17
N ALA A 274 5.84 -15.45 18.51
CA ALA A 274 6.42 -16.74 18.13
C ALA A 274 6.44 -16.93 16.61
N CYS A 275 5.38 -16.53 15.90
CA CYS A 275 5.31 -16.55 14.43
C CYS A 275 6.41 -15.69 13.81
N LYS A 276 6.53 -14.43 14.26
CA LYS A 276 7.58 -13.50 13.82
C LYS A 276 8.98 -14.07 14.01
N LYS A 277 9.26 -14.62 15.20
CA LYS A 277 10.55 -15.24 15.52
C LYS A 277 10.84 -16.46 14.66
N ALA A 278 9.81 -17.27 14.35
CA ALA A 278 9.96 -18.47 13.54
C ALA A 278 10.35 -18.14 12.09
N VAL A 279 9.66 -17.18 11.45
CA VAL A 279 9.98 -16.79 10.06
C VAL A 279 11.34 -16.11 9.95
N GLY A 280 11.71 -15.28 10.93
CA GLY A 280 13.00 -14.57 10.96
C GLY A 280 14.22 -15.49 11.10
N LYS A 281 14.04 -16.71 11.66
CA LYS A 281 15.10 -17.73 11.70
C LYS A 281 15.43 -18.31 10.32
N ILE A 282 14.48 -18.30 9.38
CA ILE A 282 14.63 -18.91 8.05
C ILE A 282 15.13 -17.89 7.03
N VAL A 283 14.52 -16.70 7.08
CA VAL A 283 14.86 -15.57 6.22
C VAL A 283 15.27 -14.39 7.12
N PRO A 284 16.58 -14.09 7.23
CA PRO A 284 17.05 -12.96 8.01
C PRO A 284 16.42 -11.64 7.56
N GLY A 285 15.77 -10.95 8.49
CA GLY A 285 15.02 -9.71 8.23
C GLY A 285 13.52 -9.92 7.99
N ALA A 286 13.03 -11.16 7.95
CA ALA A 286 11.59 -11.44 7.92
C ALA A 286 10.93 -11.24 9.31
N PRO A 287 9.64 -10.86 9.35
CA PRO A 287 8.81 -10.48 8.20
C PRO A 287 9.18 -9.11 7.63
N ASN A 288 8.97 -8.94 6.32
CA ASN A 288 9.15 -7.65 5.64
C ASN A 288 8.04 -6.68 6.02
N GLU A 289 6.81 -7.19 6.10
CA GLU A 289 5.61 -6.43 6.46
C GLU A 289 4.76 -7.21 7.46
N ILE A 290 4.17 -6.49 8.39
CA ILE A 290 3.10 -6.99 9.25
C ILE A 290 1.89 -6.08 9.01
N LEU A 291 0.83 -6.63 8.44
CA LEU A 291 -0.37 -5.88 8.05
C LEU A 291 -1.46 -6.11 9.09
N LEU A 292 -1.84 -5.04 9.79
CA LEU A 292 -2.97 -5.07 10.72
C LEU A 292 -4.27 -4.78 9.96
N VAL A 293 -5.21 -5.72 10.02
CA VAL A 293 -6.54 -5.59 9.44
C VAL A 293 -7.54 -5.21 10.52
N LEU A 294 -8.24 -4.09 10.32
CA LEU A 294 -9.23 -3.54 11.23
C LEU A 294 -10.57 -3.36 10.52
N ASP A 295 -11.66 -3.56 11.25
CA ASP A 295 -12.99 -3.27 10.75
C ASP A 295 -13.26 -1.75 10.82
N GLY A 296 -13.31 -1.10 9.66
CA GLY A 296 -13.56 0.34 9.56
C GLY A 296 -14.95 0.75 10.05
N THR A 297 -15.92 -0.16 10.13
CA THR A 297 -17.27 0.13 10.65
C THR A 297 -17.30 0.40 12.15
N THR A 298 -16.21 0.07 12.86
CA THR A 298 -16.08 0.30 14.31
C THR A 298 -15.65 1.74 14.66
N GLY A 299 -15.28 2.55 13.66
CA GLY A 299 -14.90 3.96 13.86
C GLY A 299 -13.72 4.11 14.82
N LEU A 300 -13.80 5.09 15.73
CA LEU A 300 -12.73 5.37 16.70
C LEU A 300 -12.43 4.21 17.68
N ASN A 301 -13.34 3.22 17.80
CA ASN A 301 -13.15 2.06 18.67
C ASN A 301 -12.02 1.13 18.20
N MET A 302 -11.55 1.28 16.95
CA MET A 302 -10.40 0.52 16.46
C MET A 302 -9.05 1.03 17.04
N LEU A 303 -9.00 2.26 17.56
CA LEU A 303 -7.74 2.90 17.97
C LEU A 303 -7.03 2.22 19.15
N PRO A 304 -7.72 1.84 20.26
CA PRO A 304 -7.08 1.10 21.35
C PRO A 304 -6.50 -0.22 20.87
N GLN A 305 -7.23 -0.94 20.03
CA GLN A 305 -6.78 -2.20 19.44
C GLN A 305 -5.53 -2.00 18.57
N ALA A 306 -5.53 -0.99 17.70
CA ALA A 306 -4.37 -0.66 16.88
C ALA A 306 -3.14 -0.33 17.72
N ARG A 307 -3.31 0.39 18.83
CA ARG A 307 -2.21 0.70 19.77
C ARG A 307 -1.66 -0.56 20.43
N GLU A 308 -2.53 -1.44 20.90
CA GLU A 308 -2.11 -2.67 21.56
C GLU A 308 -1.31 -3.59 20.62
N PHE A 309 -1.77 -3.77 19.38
CA PHE A 309 -1.00 -4.50 18.37
C PHE A 309 0.36 -3.83 18.12
N ASN A 310 0.37 -2.49 17.95
CA ASN A 310 1.58 -1.71 17.71
C ASN A 310 2.61 -1.85 18.84
N GLU A 311 2.17 -1.80 20.09
CA GLU A 311 3.05 -1.90 21.27
C GLU A 311 3.67 -3.29 21.43
N VAL A 312 2.98 -4.36 21.00
CA VAL A 312 3.45 -5.72 21.27
C VAL A 312 4.22 -6.32 20.08
N ILE A 313 3.76 -6.08 18.84
CA ILE A 313 4.29 -6.77 17.65
C ILE A 313 5.31 -5.93 16.88
N PHE A 314 5.14 -4.60 16.90
CA PHE A 314 5.86 -3.66 16.04
C PHE A 314 7.08 -2.91 16.66
N PRO A 315 7.42 -2.97 17.98
CA PRO A 315 8.61 -2.26 18.49
C PRO A 315 9.95 -2.75 17.91
N SER A 316 9.93 -3.89 17.21
CA SER A 316 11.12 -4.61 16.74
C SER A 316 11.16 -4.85 15.23
N VAL A 317 10.37 -4.11 14.42
CA VAL A 317 10.50 -4.12 12.94
C VAL A 317 10.65 -2.70 12.41
N PRO A 318 11.53 -2.44 11.44
CA PRO A 318 11.53 -1.17 10.69
C PRO A 318 10.33 -1.01 9.74
N SER A 319 9.23 -1.74 9.91
CA SER A 319 8.17 -1.89 8.90
C SER A 319 7.00 -0.95 9.12
N THR A 320 6.46 -0.50 8.00
CA THR A 320 5.26 0.32 7.85
C THR A 320 4.04 -0.40 8.42
N LEU A 321 3.32 0.24 9.35
CA LEU A 321 1.96 -0.18 9.67
C LEU A 321 1.06 0.19 8.48
N THR A 322 0.71 -0.78 7.65
CA THR A 322 -0.26 -0.59 6.57
C THR A 322 -1.60 -1.13 7.02
N TYR A 323 -2.56 -0.21 7.22
CA TYR A 323 -3.94 -0.54 7.52
C TYR A 323 -4.63 -1.03 6.25
N LEU A 324 -5.07 -2.28 6.27
CA LEU A 324 -6.11 -2.72 5.34
C LEU A 324 -7.44 -2.53 6.08
N GLY A 325 -8.13 -1.44 5.78
CA GLY A 325 -9.52 -1.31 6.21
C GLY A 325 -10.31 -2.48 5.66
N GLY A 326 -11.11 -3.15 6.51
CA GLY A 326 -12.04 -4.17 6.08
C GLY A 326 -12.91 -3.61 4.96
N TRP A 327 -12.67 -4.06 3.73
CA TRP A 327 -13.45 -3.69 2.55
C TRP A 327 -14.80 -4.43 2.60
N ASN A 328 -15.66 -4.06 3.56
CA ASN A 328 -17.03 -4.57 3.70
C ASN A 328 -18.06 -3.64 3.05
N TYR A 329 -17.65 -2.52 2.46
CA TYR A 329 -18.49 -1.76 1.53
C TYR A 329 -18.50 -2.45 0.16
N GLY A 330 -19.34 -3.47 0.00
CA GLY A 330 -20.00 -3.81 -1.26
C GLY A 330 -19.13 -4.07 -2.51
N ILE A 331 -17.85 -4.46 -2.39
CA ILE A 331 -17.11 -5.00 -3.54
C ILE A 331 -17.45 -6.48 -3.64
N ASP A 332 -18.62 -6.71 -4.20
CA ASP A 332 -19.15 -8.01 -4.58
C ASP A 332 -18.30 -8.54 -5.74
N PHE A 333 -17.33 -9.40 -5.44
CA PHE A 333 -16.52 -10.09 -6.45
C PHE A 333 -17.24 -11.33 -7.01
N ASP A 334 -18.54 -11.50 -6.75
CA ASP A 334 -19.38 -12.54 -7.34
C ASP A 334 -19.87 -12.20 -8.76
N LYS A 335 -19.38 -11.08 -9.34
CA LYS A 335 -19.64 -10.73 -10.75
C LYS A 335 -18.36 -10.50 -11.53
N THR A 336 -17.55 -11.55 -11.67
CA THR A 336 -16.74 -11.87 -12.86
C THR A 336 -16.19 -13.27 -12.74
#